data_AF-A0A3A0A942-F1
#
_entry.id   AF-A0A3A0A942-F1
#
_cell.length_a   1.000
_cell.length_b   1.000
_cell.length_c   1.000
_cell.angle_alpha   90.00
_cell.angle_beta   90.00
_cell.angle_gamma   90.00
#
_symmetry.space_group_name_H-M   'P 1'
#
loop_
_entity.id
_entity.type
_entity.pdbx_description
1 polymer ?
#
loop_
_entity_poly.entity_id
_entity_poly.type
_entity_poly.pdbx_seq_one_letter_code
_entity_poly.pdbx_strand_id
1 'polypeptide(L)'
;SLTLIGGFNRAWGLPLPQRHALAPGSVFVFEVAGPLPATLAAKLAALEDAGIGEQRGDGCGRVAVNWQQRPALTYTVSTLAYATQEALLPEADQPLARSLGERILRAELEIALAERIHARSLANREAIRNSLLNRLRSAARARLAELQQLPPAEAAALTLADATKPFLQPLHELVDGLERPAAEQLQRARFWSSRKGEQTRLSAWLRTRLTQVDQLWVDENLGGTPMLELGGVKVTAPPIWLVEYTLRLIDGVLAQAARTPRQTPAQDQTHKQAQG
;
A
#
# COMPACT_ATOMS: atom_id res chain seq x y z
N SER A 1 -8.34 -3.63 24.34
CA SER A 1 -8.53 -3.82 22.88
C SER A 1 -8.35 -2.50 22.17
N LEU A 2 -7.92 -2.50 20.90
CA LEU A 2 -7.78 -1.30 20.08
C LEU A 2 -9.08 -1.07 19.28
N THR A 3 -9.48 0.18 19.14
CA THR A 3 -10.59 0.62 18.30
C THR A 3 -10.15 1.81 17.46
N LEU A 4 -10.75 1.96 16.27
CA LEU A 4 -10.51 3.11 15.41
C LEU A 4 -11.58 4.16 15.72
N ILE A 5 -11.17 5.30 16.24
CA ILE A 5 -12.05 6.45 16.45
C ILE A 5 -11.80 7.51 15.39
N GLY A 6 -12.90 8.10 14.94
CA GLY A 6 -12.93 9.21 14.01
C GLY A 6 -14.26 9.95 14.18
N GLY A 7 -14.62 10.77 13.22
CA GLY A 7 -15.88 11.50 13.26
C GLY A 7 -15.99 12.47 12.11
N PHE A 8 -16.92 13.41 12.22
CA PHE A 8 -17.15 14.43 11.21
C PHE A 8 -17.29 15.78 11.88
N ASN A 9 -16.41 16.72 11.53
CA ASN A 9 -16.51 18.09 12.01
C ASN A 9 -17.59 18.82 11.20
N ARG A 10 -18.75 19.04 11.81
CA ARG A 10 -19.89 19.72 11.18
C ARG A 10 -19.63 21.19 10.85
N ALA A 11 -18.76 21.87 11.59
CA ALA A 11 -18.46 23.28 11.35
C ALA A 11 -17.60 23.48 10.10
N TRP A 12 -16.76 22.50 9.76
CA TRP A 12 -15.86 22.57 8.60
C TRP A 12 -16.24 21.62 7.46
N GLY A 13 -17.26 20.78 7.64
CA GLY A 13 -17.73 19.84 6.63
C GLY A 13 -16.71 18.76 6.27
N LEU A 14 -15.78 18.43 7.17
CA LEU A 14 -14.67 17.52 6.92
C LEU A 14 -14.66 16.35 7.90
N PRO A 15 -14.27 15.13 7.44
CA PRO A 15 -14.04 14.01 8.33
C PRO A 15 -12.84 14.31 9.24
N LEU A 16 -12.95 13.93 10.51
CA LEU A 16 -11.83 13.98 11.45
C LEU A 16 -10.83 12.87 11.13
N PRO A 17 -9.52 13.10 11.34
CA PRO A 17 -8.50 12.07 11.19
C PRO A 17 -8.85 10.84 12.02
N GLN A 18 -8.87 9.67 11.38
CA GLN A 18 -9.06 8.41 12.09
C GLN A 18 -7.80 8.07 12.87
N ARG A 19 -7.95 7.69 14.13
CA ARG A 19 -6.85 7.33 15.03
C ARG A 19 -7.19 6.09 15.82
N HIS A 20 -6.17 5.32 16.14
CA HIS A 20 -6.31 4.18 17.04
C HIS A 20 -6.41 4.67 18.48
N ALA A 21 -7.29 4.05 19.25
CA ALA A 21 -7.40 4.26 20.68
C ALA A 21 -7.75 2.97 21.41
N LEU A 22 -7.66 3.02 22.73
CA LEU A 22 -8.12 1.94 23.58
C LEU A 22 -9.65 1.95 23.62
N ALA A 23 -10.26 0.80 23.34
CA ALA A 23 -11.71 0.69 23.36
C ALA A 23 -12.25 0.90 24.79
N PRO A 24 -13.42 1.53 24.94
CA PRO A 24 -14.11 1.63 26.23
C PRO A 24 -14.24 0.25 26.89
N GLY A 25 -14.01 0.19 28.21
CA GLY A 25 -14.03 -1.07 28.96
C GLY A 25 -12.73 -1.90 28.87
N SER A 26 -11.69 -1.42 28.17
CA SER A 26 -10.35 -2.02 28.28
C SER A 26 -9.82 -1.88 29.70
N VAL A 27 -9.34 -2.99 30.29
CA VAL A 27 -8.78 -3.03 31.65
C VAL A 27 -7.29 -3.36 31.58
N PHE A 28 -6.49 -2.65 32.36
CA PHE A 28 -5.07 -2.89 32.52
C PHE A 28 -4.79 -3.22 33.99
N VAL A 29 -4.09 -4.32 34.23
CA VAL A 29 -3.74 -4.79 35.57
C VAL A 29 -2.23 -4.62 35.73
N PHE A 30 -1.84 -3.98 36.83
CA PHE A 30 -0.45 -3.73 37.17
C PHE A 30 -0.12 -4.37 38.51
N GLU A 31 1.00 -5.08 38.57
CA GLU A 31 1.53 -5.60 39.83
C GLU A 31 2.32 -4.49 40.54
N VAL A 32 2.07 -4.33 41.83
CA VAL A 32 2.75 -3.33 42.67
C VAL A 32 3.47 -4.06 43.81
N ALA A 33 4.75 -3.75 43.98
CA ALA A 33 5.56 -4.32 45.06
C ALA A 33 5.17 -3.67 46.40
N GLY A 34 4.25 -4.32 47.13
CA GLY A 34 3.83 -3.90 48.47
C GLY A 34 2.63 -2.93 48.47
N PRO A 35 2.26 -2.42 49.65
CA PRO A 35 1.10 -1.55 49.80
C PRO A 35 1.27 -0.23 49.04
N LEU A 36 0.19 0.23 48.42
CA LEU A 36 0.16 1.49 47.65
C LEU A 36 0.56 2.68 48.53
N PRO A 37 1.67 3.39 48.21
CA PRO A 37 2.04 4.60 48.93
C PRO A 37 0.94 5.66 48.82
N ALA A 38 0.70 6.42 49.89
CA ALA A 38 -0.33 7.48 49.91
C ALA A 38 -0.13 8.53 48.80
N THR A 39 1.13 8.82 48.44
CA THR A 39 1.47 9.73 47.34
C THR A 39 1.07 9.19 45.97
N LEU A 40 1.15 7.88 45.76
CA LEU A 40 0.70 7.23 44.53
C LEU A 40 -0.84 7.17 44.48
N ALA A 41 -1.49 6.87 45.60
CA ALA A 41 -2.95 6.90 45.70
C ALA A 41 -3.51 8.29 45.32
N ALA A 42 -2.91 9.38 45.82
CA ALA A 42 -3.30 10.73 45.46
C ALA A 42 -3.11 11.04 43.96
N LYS A 43 -2.04 10.54 43.35
CA LYS A 43 -1.80 10.69 41.90
C LYS A 43 -2.81 9.91 41.06
N LEU A 44 -3.22 8.72 41.52
CA LEU A 44 -4.22 7.90 40.85
C LEU A 44 -5.59 8.59 40.89
N ALA A 45 -5.99 9.16 42.03
CA ALA A 45 -7.22 9.95 42.12
C ALA A 45 -7.20 11.17 41.19
N ALA A 46 -6.09 11.92 41.16
CA ALA A 46 -5.93 13.04 40.22
C ALA A 46 -5.96 12.59 38.75
N LEU A 47 -5.52 11.37 38.45
CA LEU A 47 -5.57 10.80 37.11
C LEU A 47 -7.00 10.44 36.68
N GLU A 48 -7.85 9.96 37.60
CA GLU A 48 -9.26 9.70 37.33
C GLU A 48 -10.01 11.00 36.97
N ASP A 49 -9.74 12.07 37.72
CA ASP A 49 -10.34 13.39 37.46
C ASP A 49 -9.84 14.01 36.15
N ALA A 50 -8.53 13.92 35.90
CA ALA A 50 -7.90 14.57 34.75
C ALA A 50 -8.00 13.76 33.45
N GLY A 51 -8.18 12.44 33.52
CA GLY A 51 -8.09 11.53 32.38
C GLY A 51 -6.69 11.44 31.75
N ILE A 52 -6.56 10.59 30.73
CA ILE A 52 -5.31 10.33 29.99
C ILE A 52 -5.43 10.63 28.49
N GLY A 53 -4.31 10.96 27.85
CA GLY A 53 -4.24 11.13 26.40
C GLY A 53 -4.59 12.53 25.89
N GLU A 54 -4.62 12.66 24.56
CA GLU A 54 -4.65 13.95 23.86
C GLU A 54 -6.06 14.53 23.68
N GLN A 55 -7.10 13.70 23.59
CA GLN A 55 -8.48 14.11 23.24
C GLN A 55 -9.43 14.20 24.44
N ARG A 56 -8.93 14.64 25.59
CA ARG A 56 -9.72 14.69 26.84
C ARG A 56 -10.91 15.65 26.75
N GLY A 57 -10.75 16.75 26.02
CA GLY A 57 -11.82 17.74 25.77
C GLY A 57 -13.01 17.18 24.99
N ASP A 58 -12.81 16.11 24.22
CA ASP A 58 -13.83 15.46 23.41
C ASP A 58 -14.51 14.29 24.14
N GLY A 59 -14.19 14.09 25.43
CA GLY A 59 -14.72 13.01 26.26
C GLY A 59 -13.91 11.71 26.21
N CYS A 60 -12.82 11.66 25.45
CA CYS A 60 -11.90 10.51 25.44
C CYS A 60 -11.01 10.47 26.68
N GLY A 61 -10.42 9.29 26.96
CA GLY A 61 -9.36 9.17 27.96
C GLY A 61 -9.82 9.15 29.42
N ARG A 62 -11.12 9.00 29.68
CA ARG A 62 -11.64 8.77 31.02
C ARG A 62 -11.16 7.41 31.53
N VAL A 63 -10.65 7.39 32.75
CA VAL A 63 -10.17 6.18 33.41
C VAL A 63 -10.79 6.06 34.78
N ALA A 64 -10.78 4.84 35.30
CA ALA A 64 -10.99 4.60 36.71
C ALA A 64 -10.04 3.53 37.20
N VAL A 65 -9.69 3.65 38.46
CA VAL A 65 -8.72 2.83 39.16
C VAL A 65 -9.48 2.08 40.23
N ASN A 66 -9.42 0.76 40.18
CA ASN A 66 -10.13 -0.10 41.14
C ASN A 66 -11.63 0.23 41.28
N TRP A 67 -12.29 0.61 40.16
CA TRP A 67 -13.73 0.92 40.12
C TRP A 67 -14.54 -0.19 40.80
N GLN A 68 -14.19 -1.44 40.54
CA GLN A 68 -14.82 -2.59 41.17
C GLN A 68 -14.27 -2.82 42.58
N GLN A 69 -15.13 -2.68 43.58
CA GLN A 69 -14.78 -2.90 44.99
C GLN A 69 -15.08 -4.33 45.49
N ARG A 70 -15.65 -5.20 44.64
CA ARG A 70 -15.93 -6.58 45.01
C ARG A 70 -14.64 -7.42 45.06
N PRO A 71 -14.42 -8.23 46.11
CA PRO A 71 -13.22 -9.07 46.24
C PRO A 71 -13.16 -10.21 45.21
N ALA A 72 -14.31 -10.57 44.62
CA ALA A 72 -14.40 -11.53 43.54
C ALA A 72 -15.44 -11.07 42.52
N LEU A 73 -15.11 -11.24 41.24
CA LEU A 73 -16.01 -11.03 40.12
C LEU A 73 -16.42 -12.37 39.54
N THR A 74 -17.71 -12.67 39.56
CA THR A 74 -18.27 -13.74 38.73
C THR A 74 -18.53 -13.14 37.37
N TYR A 75 -17.63 -13.35 36.43
CA TYR A 75 -17.90 -13.05 35.03
C TYR A 75 -18.58 -14.26 34.39
N THR A 76 -19.61 -14.00 33.62
CA THR A 76 -20.09 -14.96 32.62
C THR A 76 -19.55 -14.46 31.30
N VAL A 77 -18.78 -15.30 30.59
CA VAL A 77 -18.48 -15.00 29.18
C VAL A 77 -19.81 -15.04 28.47
N SER A 78 -20.35 -13.86 28.20
CA SER A 78 -21.49 -13.76 27.31
C SER A 78 -20.95 -14.07 25.92
N THR A 79 -21.09 -15.33 25.51
CA THR A 79 -21.20 -15.70 24.11
C THR A 79 -22.54 -15.18 23.60
N LEU A 80 -22.78 -13.86 23.67
CA LEU A 80 -23.58 -13.23 22.65
C LEU A 80 -22.74 -13.35 21.37
N ALA A 81 -22.81 -14.54 20.77
CA ALA A 81 -22.76 -14.65 19.35
C ALA A 81 -23.85 -13.70 18.89
N TYR A 82 -23.49 -12.47 18.55
CA TYR A 82 -24.26 -11.76 17.54
C TYR A 82 -24.35 -12.78 16.43
N ALA A 83 -25.54 -13.34 16.21
CA ALA A 83 -25.80 -14.03 14.98
C ALA A 83 -25.56 -12.93 13.94
N THR A 84 -24.36 -12.90 13.38
CA THR A 84 -24.05 -12.11 12.20
C THR A 84 -24.93 -12.74 11.13
N GLN A 85 -26.19 -12.31 11.07
CA GLN A 85 -26.99 -12.56 9.90
C GLN A 85 -26.23 -11.84 8.80
N GLU A 86 -25.67 -12.63 7.88
CA GLU A 86 -25.20 -12.12 6.60
C GLU A 86 -26.42 -11.50 5.92
N ALA A 87 -26.69 -10.23 6.25
CA ALA A 87 -27.73 -9.47 5.60
C ALA A 87 -27.22 -9.19 4.19
N LEU A 88 -27.78 -9.92 3.23
CA LEU A 88 -27.60 -9.61 1.82
C LEU A 88 -28.13 -8.21 1.57
N LEU A 89 -27.35 -7.40 0.85
CA LEU A 89 -27.80 -6.08 0.44
C LEU A 89 -28.99 -6.24 -0.52
N PRO A 90 -30.03 -5.39 -0.39
CA PRO A 90 -31.09 -5.29 -1.39
C PRO A 90 -30.50 -5.07 -2.79
N GLU A 91 -31.14 -5.62 -3.83
CA GLU A 91 -30.66 -5.49 -5.22
C GLU A 91 -30.45 -4.02 -5.64
N ALA A 92 -31.28 -3.11 -5.13
CA ALA A 92 -31.18 -1.68 -5.38
C ALA A 92 -29.86 -1.05 -4.90
N ASP A 93 -29.23 -1.61 -3.87
CA ASP A 93 -28.01 -1.09 -3.26
C ASP A 93 -26.73 -1.76 -3.80
N GLN A 94 -26.87 -2.85 -4.57
CA GLN A 94 -25.73 -3.58 -5.13
C GLN A 94 -24.84 -2.74 -6.07
N PRO A 95 -25.36 -1.83 -6.92
CA PRO A 95 -24.52 -0.96 -7.75
C PRO A 95 -23.63 -0.04 -6.91
N LEU A 96 -24.18 0.50 -5.81
CA LEU A 96 -23.41 1.33 -4.88
C LEU A 96 -22.34 0.50 -4.17
N ALA A 97 -22.70 -0.69 -3.68
CA ALA A 97 -21.75 -1.60 -3.05
C ALA A 97 -20.61 -2.01 -4.00
N ARG A 98 -20.91 -2.25 -5.28
CA ARG A 98 -19.90 -2.53 -6.31
C ARG A 98 -18.95 -1.34 -6.49
N SER A 99 -19.49 -0.12 -6.63
CA SER A 99 -18.67 1.09 -6.76
C SER A 99 -17.79 1.33 -5.53
N LEU A 100 -18.33 1.10 -4.32
CA LEU A 100 -17.55 1.18 -3.08
C LEU A 100 -16.44 0.12 -3.03
N GLY A 101 -16.75 -1.12 -3.39
CA GLY A 101 -15.76 -2.19 -3.44
C GLY A 101 -14.65 -1.92 -4.45
N GLU A 102 -14.98 -1.40 -5.64
CA GLU A 102 -13.99 -1.01 -6.65
C GLU A 102 -13.08 0.11 -6.11
N ARG A 103 -13.64 1.11 -5.42
CA ARG A 103 -12.84 2.18 -4.80
C ARG A 103 -11.90 1.66 -3.71
N ILE A 104 -12.36 0.73 -2.88
CA ILE A 104 -11.55 0.12 -1.82
C ILE A 104 -10.42 -0.70 -2.44
N LEU A 105 -10.73 -1.60 -3.38
CA LEU A 105 -9.73 -2.41 -4.07
C LEU A 105 -8.69 -1.54 -4.77
N ARG A 106 -9.11 -0.45 -5.42
CA ARG A 106 -8.17 0.46 -6.06
C ARG A 106 -7.24 1.13 -5.04
N ALA A 107 -7.77 1.57 -3.90
CA ALA A 107 -6.95 2.18 -2.84
C ALA A 107 -5.92 1.18 -2.29
N GLU A 108 -6.31 -0.07 -2.06
CA GLU A 108 -5.40 -1.15 -1.64
C GLU A 108 -4.31 -1.41 -2.69
N LEU A 109 -4.69 -1.48 -3.96
CA LEU A 109 -3.75 -1.65 -5.06
C LEU A 109 -2.79 -0.46 -5.21
N GLU A 110 -3.22 0.78 -4.97
CA GLU A 110 -2.32 1.96 -4.97
C GLU A 110 -1.27 1.86 -3.86
N ILE A 111 -1.66 1.42 -2.65
CA ILE A 111 -0.75 1.22 -1.53
C ILE A 111 0.27 0.12 -1.90
N ALA A 112 -0.22 -1.04 -2.35
CA ALA A 112 0.63 -2.16 -2.72
C ALA A 112 1.58 -1.81 -3.89
N LEU A 113 1.08 -1.05 -4.88
CA LEU A 113 1.87 -0.56 -6.00
C LEU A 113 2.99 0.36 -5.53
N ALA A 114 2.69 1.32 -4.64
CA ALA A 114 3.69 2.22 -4.09
C ALA A 114 4.77 1.44 -3.33
N GLU A 115 4.40 0.53 -2.43
CA GLU A 115 5.35 -0.34 -1.72
C GLU A 115 6.21 -1.16 -2.69
N ARG A 116 5.59 -1.70 -3.75
CA ARG A 116 6.30 -2.49 -4.75
C ARG A 116 7.28 -1.69 -5.58
N ILE A 117 6.92 -0.48 -5.98
CA ILE A 117 7.83 0.44 -6.67
C ILE A 117 9.06 0.65 -5.79
N HIS A 118 8.87 1.04 -4.53
CA HIS A 118 9.97 1.28 -3.59
C HIS A 118 10.89 0.06 -3.42
N ALA A 119 10.30 -1.15 -3.35
CA ALA A 119 11.06 -2.40 -3.24
C ALA A 119 11.86 -2.76 -4.50
N ARG A 120 11.47 -2.27 -5.68
CA ARG A 120 12.10 -2.55 -6.99
C ARG A 120 13.13 -1.49 -7.36
N SER A 121 14.15 -1.30 -6.53
CA SER A 121 15.24 -0.38 -6.82
C SER A 121 16.33 -1.03 -7.69
N LEU A 122 16.87 -0.25 -8.64
CA LEU A 122 18.02 -0.69 -9.45
C LEU A 122 19.30 -0.65 -8.59
N ALA A 123 19.98 -1.79 -8.49
CA ALA A 123 21.24 -1.93 -7.75
C ALA A 123 22.39 -1.15 -8.41
N ASN A 124 22.43 -1.11 -9.74
CA ASN A 124 23.52 -0.51 -10.51
C ASN A 124 23.01 0.57 -11.46
N ARG A 125 22.47 1.63 -10.87
CA ARG A 125 21.84 2.75 -11.57
C ARG A 125 22.70 3.39 -12.68
N GLU A 126 24.02 3.38 -12.54
CA GLU A 126 24.95 3.94 -13.53
C GLU A 126 24.90 3.24 -14.90
N ALA A 127 24.51 1.96 -14.91
CA ALA A 127 24.42 1.15 -16.13
C ALA A 127 23.44 1.67 -17.18
N ILE A 128 22.53 2.57 -16.79
CA ILE A 128 21.48 3.11 -17.67
C ILE A 128 21.48 4.64 -17.70
N ARG A 129 21.25 5.23 -18.87
CA ARG A 129 21.16 6.69 -19.05
C ARG A 129 19.75 7.22 -18.75
N ASN A 130 19.68 8.44 -18.25
CA ASN A 130 18.41 9.15 -18.00
C ASN A 130 17.56 9.31 -19.27
N SER A 131 18.19 9.52 -20.42
CA SER A 131 17.49 9.62 -21.70
C SER A 131 16.71 8.35 -22.04
N LEU A 132 17.31 7.17 -21.83
CA LEU A 132 16.64 5.89 -22.07
C LEU A 132 15.49 5.65 -21.07
N LEU A 133 15.73 5.92 -19.78
CA LEU A 133 14.67 5.83 -18.75
C LEU A 133 13.49 6.75 -19.10
N ASN A 134 13.75 8.00 -19.45
CA ASN A 134 12.70 8.97 -19.79
C ASN A 134 11.98 8.62 -21.10
N ARG A 135 12.67 8.03 -22.08
CA ARG A 135 12.03 7.52 -23.31
C ARG A 135 11.03 6.41 -23.00
N LEU A 136 11.43 5.42 -22.20
CA LEU A 136 10.55 4.31 -21.79
C LEU A 136 9.36 4.81 -20.95
N ARG A 137 9.60 5.73 -20.01
CA ARG A 137 8.53 6.35 -19.22
C ARG A 137 7.54 7.12 -20.07
N SER A 138 8.02 7.89 -21.04
CA SER A 138 7.15 8.65 -21.94
C SER A 138 6.25 7.71 -22.75
N ALA A 139 6.80 6.60 -23.24
CA ALA A 139 6.02 5.58 -23.92
C ALA A 139 4.96 4.94 -22.99
N ALA A 140 5.34 4.52 -21.78
CA ALA A 140 4.40 3.94 -20.82
C ALA A 140 3.28 4.93 -20.43
N ARG A 141 3.62 6.20 -20.20
CA ARG A 141 2.65 7.26 -19.86
C ARG A 141 1.70 7.58 -21.00
N ALA A 142 2.18 7.60 -22.24
CA ALA A 142 1.32 7.81 -23.40
C ALA A 142 0.25 6.72 -23.49
N ARG A 143 0.65 5.45 -23.31
CA ARG A 143 -0.30 4.32 -23.29
C ARG A 143 -1.27 4.38 -22.11
N LEU A 144 -0.78 4.75 -20.93
CA LEU A 144 -1.61 4.92 -19.74
C LEU A 144 -2.65 6.04 -19.93
N ALA A 145 -2.25 7.16 -20.53
CA ALA A 145 -3.15 8.28 -20.82
C ALA A 145 -4.24 7.89 -21.81
N GLU A 146 -3.90 7.15 -22.87
CA GLU A 146 -4.89 6.61 -23.82
C GLU A 146 -5.86 5.64 -23.17
N LEU A 147 -5.37 4.73 -22.32
CA LEU A 147 -6.20 3.81 -21.56
C LEU A 147 -7.19 4.54 -20.64
N GLN A 148 -6.73 5.61 -19.97
CA GLN A 148 -7.56 6.41 -19.05
C GLN A 148 -8.62 7.26 -19.75
N GLN A 149 -8.50 7.47 -21.06
CA GLN A 149 -9.48 8.19 -21.86
C GLN A 149 -10.61 7.29 -22.39
N LEU A 150 -10.50 5.96 -22.21
CA LEU A 150 -11.57 5.05 -22.61
C LEU A 150 -12.85 5.32 -21.82
N PRO A 151 -14.02 5.34 -22.49
CA PRO A 151 -15.30 5.39 -21.80
C PRO A 151 -15.42 4.22 -20.80
N PRO A 152 -16.00 4.44 -19.60
CA PRO A 152 -16.09 3.38 -18.58
C PRO A 152 -16.77 2.10 -19.07
N ALA A 153 -17.79 2.24 -19.94
CA ALA A 153 -18.49 1.10 -20.53
C ALA A 153 -17.60 0.27 -21.46
N GLU A 154 -16.76 0.93 -22.27
CA GLU A 154 -15.82 0.24 -23.16
C GLU A 154 -14.70 -0.42 -22.36
N ALA A 155 -14.14 0.30 -21.38
CA ALA A 155 -13.10 -0.23 -20.51
C ALA A 155 -13.55 -1.48 -19.73
N ALA A 156 -14.80 -1.49 -19.26
CA ALA A 156 -15.38 -2.64 -18.55
C ALA A 156 -15.62 -3.86 -19.45
N ALA A 157 -15.82 -3.66 -20.76
CA ALA A 157 -16.09 -4.73 -21.71
C ALA A 157 -14.82 -5.37 -22.30
N LEU A 158 -13.66 -4.74 -22.14
CA LEU A 158 -12.41 -5.24 -22.70
C LEU A 158 -11.94 -6.52 -22.03
N THR A 159 -11.61 -7.52 -22.86
CA THR A 159 -10.85 -8.68 -22.40
C THR A 159 -9.38 -8.30 -22.16
N LEU A 160 -8.65 -9.15 -21.43
CA LEU A 160 -7.22 -8.92 -21.20
C LEU A 160 -6.43 -8.89 -22.52
N ALA A 161 -6.77 -9.76 -23.49
CA ALA A 161 -6.11 -9.81 -24.79
C ALA A 161 -6.36 -8.53 -25.60
N ASP A 162 -7.61 -8.06 -25.60
CA ASP A 162 -8.02 -6.84 -26.31
C ASP A 162 -7.42 -5.58 -25.69
N ALA A 163 -7.16 -5.57 -24.39
CA ALA A 163 -6.45 -4.49 -23.72
C ALA A 163 -4.92 -4.56 -23.92
N THR A 164 -4.32 -5.75 -23.89
CA THR A 164 -2.86 -5.90 -23.97
C THR A 164 -2.32 -5.44 -25.32
N LYS A 165 -3.01 -5.77 -26.41
CA LYS A 165 -2.57 -5.46 -27.77
C LYS A 165 -2.40 -3.95 -28.05
N PRO A 166 -3.38 -3.06 -27.81
CA PRO A 166 -3.22 -1.63 -28.06
C PRO A 166 -2.32 -0.90 -27.03
N PHE A 167 -2.28 -1.38 -25.78
CA PHE A 167 -1.65 -0.63 -24.69
C PHE A 167 -0.26 -1.12 -24.28
N LEU A 168 0.04 -2.42 -24.40
CA LEU A 168 1.33 -2.98 -23.97
C LEU A 168 2.24 -3.37 -25.14
N GLN A 169 1.67 -3.85 -26.25
CA GLN A 169 2.45 -4.26 -27.43
C GLN A 169 3.38 -3.15 -27.95
N PRO A 170 2.97 -1.87 -28.06
CA PRO A 170 3.87 -0.83 -28.55
C PRO A 170 5.09 -0.61 -27.62
N LEU A 171 4.91 -0.80 -26.31
CA LEU A 171 6.01 -0.71 -25.35
C LEU A 171 6.91 -1.95 -25.42
N HIS A 172 6.33 -3.13 -25.66
CA HIS A 172 7.08 -4.36 -25.91
C HIS A 172 7.96 -4.24 -27.15
N GLU A 173 7.39 -3.77 -28.27
CA GLU A 173 8.11 -3.52 -29.52
C GLU A 173 9.20 -2.46 -29.36
N LEU A 174 8.94 -1.40 -28.58
CA LEU A 174 9.97 -0.42 -28.26
C LEU A 174 11.15 -1.05 -27.53
N VAL A 175 10.90 -1.91 -26.54
CA VAL A 175 11.95 -2.59 -25.76
C VAL A 175 12.75 -3.57 -26.63
N ASP A 176 12.09 -4.27 -27.54
CA ASP A 176 12.72 -5.25 -28.43
C ASP A 176 13.44 -4.61 -29.62
N GLY A 177 12.95 -3.47 -30.10
CA GLY A 177 13.53 -2.69 -31.18
C GLY A 177 14.61 -1.69 -30.76
N LEU A 178 15.09 -1.74 -29.52
CA LEU A 178 16.18 -0.85 -29.07
C LEU A 178 17.48 -1.16 -29.83
N GLU A 179 18.17 -0.11 -30.25
CA GLU A 179 19.53 -0.24 -30.77
C GLU A 179 20.46 -0.87 -29.73
N ARG A 180 21.49 -1.57 -30.21
CA ARG A 180 22.42 -2.35 -29.38
C ARG A 180 22.95 -1.60 -28.15
N PRO A 181 23.40 -0.32 -28.23
CA PRO A 181 23.87 0.39 -27.04
C PRO A 181 22.80 0.65 -25.98
N ALA A 182 21.53 0.79 -26.38
CA ALA A 182 20.41 0.96 -25.45
C ALA A 182 19.95 -0.39 -24.88
N ALA A 183 19.92 -1.44 -25.70
CA ALA A 183 19.62 -2.80 -25.27
C ALA A 183 20.65 -3.28 -24.23
N GLU A 184 21.94 -3.04 -24.46
CA GLU A 184 23.02 -3.39 -23.52
C GLU A 184 22.87 -2.64 -22.18
N GLN A 185 22.41 -1.38 -22.17
CA GLN A 185 22.12 -0.66 -20.93
C GLN A 185 21.01 -1.33 -20.11
N LEU A 186 19.92 -1.79 -20.75
CA LEU A 186 18.86 -2.53 -20.05
C LEU A 186 19.31 -3.89 -19.53
N GLN A 187 20.19 -4.58 -20.27
CA GLN A 187 20.73 -5.88 -19.85
C GLN A 187 21.70 -5.73 -18.67
N ARG A 188 22.44 -4.63 -18.63
CA ARG A 188 23.37 -4.33 -17.54
C ARG A 188 22.64 -3.85 -16.30
N ALA A 189 21.58 -3.05 -16.44
CA ALA A 189 20.76 -2.59 -15.32
C ALA A 189 20.06 -3.77 -14.62
N ARG A 190 20.13 -3.84 -13.29
CA ARG A 190 19.63 -4.95 -12.48
C ARG A 190 18.91 -4.47 -11.25
N PHE A 191 17.88 -5.19 -10.84
CA PHE A 191 17.22 -5.01 -9.56
C PHE A 191 17.98 -5.72 -8.45
N TRP A 192 17.95 -5.13 -7.26
CA TRP A 192 18.31 -5.84 -6.04
C TRP A 192 17.15 -6.74 -5.59
N SER A 193 17.41 -8.01 -5.28
CA SER A 193 16.41 -8.89 -4.68
C SER A 193 16.87 -9.30 -3.28
N SER A 194 16.20 -8.77 -2.26
CA SER A 194 16.49 -9.11 -0.87
C SER A 194 16.02 -10.52 -0.47
N ARG A 195 15.10 -11.13 -1.23
CA ARG A 195 14.44 -12.40 -0.85
C ARG A 195 15.09 -13.66 -1.40
N LYS A 196 15.89 -13.58 -2.47
CA LYS A 196 16.46 -14.77 -3.14
C LYS A 196 17.93 -14.67 -3.53
N GLY A 197 18.62 -13.55 -3.25
CA GLY A 197 19.98 -13.31 -3.75
C GLY A 197 20.07 -13.25 -5.29
N GLU A 198 18.93 -13.20 -5.98
CA GLU A 198 18.84 -13.31 -7.43
C GLU A 198 18.70 -11.92 -8.06
N GLN A 199 19.64 -11.55 -8.92
CA GLN A 199 19.59 -10.27 -9.61
C GLN A 199 18.81 -10.40 -10.93
N THR A 200 17.62 -9.80 -10.99
CA THR A 200 16.85 -9.74 -12.23
C THR A 200 17.33 -8.57 -13.09
N ARG A 201 17.64 -8.83 -14.37
CA ARG A 201 17.96 -7.78 -15.35
C ARG A 201 16.72 -6.95 -15.67
N LEU A 202 16.88 -5.65 -15.84
CA LEU A 202 15.77 -4.75 -16.18
C LEU A 202 15.11 -5.14 -17.50
N SER A 203 15.90 -5.54 -18.51
CA SER A 203 15.35 -6.03 -19.79
C SER A 203 14.45 -7.26 -19.62
N ALA A 204 14.90 -8.26 -18.84
CA ALA A 204 14.14 -9.48 -18.59
C ALA A 204 12.85 -9.17 -17.83
N TRP A 205 12.95 -8.33 -16.79
CA TRP A 205 11.78 -7.91 -16.02
C TRP A 205 10.74 -7.16 -16.88
N LEU A 206 11.17 -6.20 -17.71
CA LEU A 206 10.28 -5.49 -18.62
C LEU A 206 9.55 -6.45 -19.56
N ARG A 207 10.28 -7.37 -20.20
CA ARG A 207 9.69 -8.37 -21.09
C ARG A 207 8.69 -9.25 -20.35
N THR A 208 9.06 -9.78 -19.19
CA THR A 208 8.15 -10.58 -18.35
C THR A 208 6.89 -9.80 -18.00
N ARG A 209 6.99 -8.54 -17.56
CA ARG A 209 5.82 -7.73 -17.21
C ARG A 209 4.94 -7.36 -18.41
N LEU A 210 5.52 -7.24 -19.60
CA LEU A 210 4.78 -6.93 -20.84
C LEU A 210 4.14 -8.16 -21.50
N THR A 211 4.55 -9.38 -21.12
CA THR A 211 4.07 -10.64 -21.72
C THR A 211 3.22 -11.48 -20.76
N GLN A 212 3.57 -11.51 -19.48
CA GLN A 212 2.89 -12.25 -18.42
C GLN A 212 2.06 -11.30 -17.55
N VAL A 213 1.15 -10.60 -18.22
CA VAL A 213 0.35 -9.51 -17.63
C VAL A 213 -0.60 -10.07 -16.57
N ASP A 214 -1.21 -11.23 -16.84
CA ASP A 214 -2.10 -11.99 -15.96
C ASP A 214 -1.46 -12.38 -14.61
N GLN A 215 -0.13 -12.53 -14.59
CA GLN A 215 0.63 -12.90 -13.39
C GLN A 215 1.03 -11.69 -12.52
N LEU A 216 0.66 -10.46 -12.91
CA LEU A 216 1.08 -9.23 -12.20
C LEU A 216 0.79 -9.30 -10.70
N TRP A 217 -0.42 -9.69 -10.31
CA TRP A 217 -0.84 -9.69 -8.91
C TRP A 217 -0.01 -10.64 -8.03
N VAL A 218 0.38 -11.78 -8.60
CA VAL A 218 1.11 -12.84 -7.92
C VAL A 218 2.61 -12.53 -7.90
N ASP A 219 3.21 -12.30 -9.08
CA ASP A 219 4.64 -12.08 -9.23
C ASP A 219 5.12 -10.82 -8.51
N GLU A 220 4.30 -9.78 -8.55
CA GLU A 220 4.59 -8.51 -7.91
C GLU A 220 3.90 -8.38 -6.55
N ASN A 221 3.30 -9.47 -6.04
CA ASN A 221 2.68 -9.57 -4.72
C ASN A 221 1.94 -8.27 -4.35
N LEU A 222 1.05 -7.86 -5.26
CA LEU A 222 0.18 -6.69 -5.13
C LEU A 222 -1.13 -7.09 -4.41
N GLY A 223 -1.00 -7.86 -3.32
CA GLY A 223 -2.14 -8.35 -2.53
C GLY A 223 -2.80 -9.65 -3.03
N GLY A 224 -2.19 -10.36 -4.00
CA GLY A 224 -2.84 -11.50 -4.66
C GLY A 224 -3.96 -11.05 -5.59
N THR A 225 -4.82 -11.97 -6.06
CA THR A 225 -5.95 -11.59 -6.95
C THR A 225 -6.92 -10.68 -6.19
N PRO A 226 -7.03 -9.39 -6.58
CA PRO A 226 -7.80 -8.41 -5.82
C PRO A 226 -9.30 -8.71 -5.91
N MET A 227 -9.86 -9.16 -4.78
CA MET A 227 -11.26 -9.52 -4.61
C MET A 227 -11.74 -9.06 -3.24
N LEU A 228 -12.92 -8.45 -3.19
CA LEU A 228 -13.60 -8.04 -1.97
C LEU A 228 -15.06 -8.47 -2.04
N GLU A 229 -15.65 -8.81 -0.89
CA GLU A 229 -17.08 -9.08 -0.77
C GLU A 229 -17.72 -8.07 0.18
N LEU A 230 -18.75 -7.37 -0.29
CA LEU A 230 -19.50 -6.35 0.47
C LEU A 230 -20.98 -6.69 0.45
N GLY A 231 -21.53 -7.14 1.59
CA GLY A 231 -22.95 -7.47 1.73
C GLY A 231 -23.47 -8.47 0.68
N GLY A 232 -22.66 -9.49 0.36
CA GLY A 232 -22.95 -10.52 -0.66
C GLY A 232 -22.57 -10.12 -2.09
N VAL A 233 -22.14 -8.87 -2.34
CA VAL A 233 -21.65 -8.44 -3.66
C VAL A 233 -20.16 -8.72 -3.77
N LYS A 234 -19.80 -9.64 -4.66
CA LYS A 234 -18.40 -9.90 -5.02
C LYS A 234 -17.91 -8.87 -6.01
N VAL A 235 -16.81 -8.21 -5.67
CA VAL A 235 -16.14 -7.21 -6.49
C VAL A 235 -14.73 -7.72 -6.78
N THR A 236 -14.37 -7.77 -8.06
CA THR A 236 -13.07 -8.21 -8.54
C THR A 236 -12.49 -7.16 -9.46
N ALA A 237 -11.16 -6.99 -9.49
CA ALA A 237 -10.55 -6.08 -10.46
C ALA A 237 -10.86 -6.53 -11.90
N PRO A 238 -11.37 -5.63 -12.77
CA PRO A 238 -11.59 -5.96 -14.17
C PRO A 238 -10.24 -6.18 -14.90
N PRO A 239 -10.22 -6.95 -16.00
CA PRO A 239 -8.98 -7.27 -16.72
C PRO A 239 -8.16 -6.04 -17.14
N ILE A 240 -8.82 -4.92 -17.46
CA ILE A 240 -8.16 -3.67 -17.83
C ILE A 240 -7.26 -3.10 -16.73
N TRP A 241 -7.54 -3.40 -15.45
CA TRP A 241 -6.68 -2.96 -14.34
C TRP A 241 -5.32 -3.65 -14.38
N LEU A 242 -5.21 -4.90 -14.83
CA LEU A 242 -3.90 -5.56 -14.99
C LEU A 242 -2.98 -4.77 -15.92
N VAL A 243 -3.54 -4.28 -17.03
CA VAL A 243 -2.81 -3.45 -18.00
C VAL A 243 -2.44 -2.10 -17.39
N GLU A 244 -3.40 -1.44 -16.74
CA GLU A 244 -3.18 -0.15 -16.09
C GLU A 244 -2.07 -0.23 -15.03
N TYR A 245 -2.16 -1.19 -14.11
CA TYR A 245 -1.19 -1.35 -13.03
C TYR A 245 0.17 -1.86 -13.54
N THR A 246 0.21 -2.61 -14.63
CA THR A 246 1.48 -2.94 -15.31
C THR A 246 2.18 -1.66 -15.80
N LEU A 247 1.45 -0.77 -16.49
CA LEU A 247 2.00 0.50 -16.98
C LEU A 247 2.44 1.41 -15.84
N ARG A 248 1.61 1.54 -14.79
CA ARG A 248 1.94 2.34 -13.60
C ARG A 248 3.17 1.81 -12.87
N LEU A 249 3.29 0.48 -12.72
CA LEU A 249 4.45 -0.14 -12.10
C LEU A 249 5.73 0.14 -12.91
N ILE A 250 5.67 -0.03 -14.24
CA ILE A 250 6.80 0.26 -15.12
C ILE A 250 7.20 1.74 -15.01
N ASP A 251 6.27 2.69 -15.14
CA ASP A 251 6.60 4.10 -15.01
C ASP A 251 7.17 4.43 -13.62
N GLY A 252 6.56 3.91 -12.55
CA GLY A 252 6.99 4.14 -11.18
C GLY A 252 8.41 3.65 -10.91
N VAL A 253 8.73 2.42 -11.31
CA VAL A 253 10.07 1.84 -11.17
C VAL A 253 11.11 2.63 -11.97
N LEU A 254 10.80 2.99 -13.22
CA LEU A 254 11.71 3.78 -14.05
C LEU A 254 11.85 5.21 -13.53
N ALA A 255 10.80 5.79 -12.94
CA ALA A 255 10.82 7.12 -12.34
C ALA A 255 11.68 7.14 -11.08
N GLN A 256 11.56 6.14 -10.21
CA GLN A 256 12.42 5.96 -9.05
C GLN A 256 13.87 5.83 -9.48
N ALA A 257 14.17 4.98 -10.47
CA ALA A 257 15.51 4.88 -11.04
C ALA A 257 16.00 6.25 -11.52
N ALA A 258 15.22 6.99 -12.31
CA ALA A 258 15.63 8.29 -12.84
C ALA A 258 15.96 9.32 -11.75
N ARG A 259 15.27 9.27 -10.60
CA ARG A 259 15.48 10.16 -9.44
C ARG A 259 16.72 9.81 -8.62
N THR A 260 17.11 8.53 -8.56
CA THR A 260 18.32 8.13 -7.84
C THR A 260 19.56 8.71 -8.55
N PRO A 261 20.36 9.56 -7.86
CA PRO A 261 21.57 10.10 -8.45
C PRO A 261 22.52 8.95 -8.82
N ARG A 262 23.23 9.11 -9.94
CA ARG A 262 24.36 8.22 -10.23
C ARG A 262 25.38 8.41 -9.12
N GLN A 263 25.81 7.33 -8.48
CA GLN A 263 27.00 7.41 -7.65
C GLN A 263 28.14 7.78 -8.59
N THR A 264 28.81 8.90 -8.33
CA THR A 264 30.07 9.18 -9.00
C THR A 264 31.09 8.30 -8.29
N PRO A 265 31.87 7.46 -8.98
CA PRO A 265 32.98 6.78 -8.31
C PRO A 265 33.87 7.87 -7.71
N ALA A 266 33.93 7.92 -6.38
CA ALA A 266 34.82 8.80 -5.66
C ALA A 266 36.25 8.48 -6.14
N GLN A 267 36.97 9.53 -6.53
CA GLN A 267 38.36 9.46 -6.93
C GLN A 267 39.19 8.93 -5.76
N ASP A 268 39.50 7.63 -5.80
CA ASP A 268 40.47 6.99 -4.91
C ASP A 268 41.90 7.28 -5.45
N GLN A 269 42.22 8.57 -5.57
CA GLN A 269 43.52 9.08 -6.01
C GLN A 269 44.02 10.18 -5.07
N THR A 270 44.17 9.88 -3.79
CA THR A 270 45.07 10.62 -2.89
C THR A 270 45.58 9.70 -1.80
N HIS A 271 46.52 8.81 -2.12
CA HIS A 271 47.61 8.36 -1.24
C HIS A 271 48.62 7.47 -2.01
N LYS A 272 49.27 8.05 -3.02
CA LYS A 272 50.56 7.57 -3.53
C LYS A 272 51.39 8.77 -3.98
N GLN A 273 51.95 9.49 -3.01
CA GLN A 273 53.15 10.33 -3.14
C GLN A 273 53.44 10.98 -1.79
N ALA A 274 54.00 10.19 -0.87
CA ALA A 274 54.78 10.64 0.27
C ALA A 274 55.52 9.43 0.86
N GLN A 275 56.40 8.82 0.06
CA GLN A 275 57.50 7.97 0.48
C GLN A 275 58.35 7.70 -0.75
N GLY A 276 59.50 8.38 -0.78
CA GLY A 276 60.44 8.50 -1.88
C GLY A 276 61.28 9.73 -1.63
#